data_AF-A0A521GZU2-F1
#
_entry.id   AF-A0A521GZU2-F1
#
_cell.length_a   1.000
_cell.length_b   1.000
_cell.length_c   1.000
_cell.angle_alpha   90.00
_cell.angle_beta   90.00
_cell.angle_gamma   90.00
#
_symmetry.space_group_name_H-M   'P 1'
#
loop_
_entity.id
_entity.type
_entity.pdbx_description
1 polymer ?
#
loop_
_entity_poly.entity_id
_entity_poly.type
_entity_poly.pdbx_seq_one_letter_code
_entity_poly.pdbx_strand_id
1 'polypeptide(L)'
;MKNNQKGSHVLAIVLVVAVLGVVGAIGYKISHTEKRKDPGTNSAQFSSDATQRGKYLSKNNCEGEGSKKLGSAPMRPSDISTILPYGLVAGGHVTPVDHQYFLGTNQKAAPNTYDVLAPGDGTLVTVEVRPKGQPGVYDVRGVISYSCTFFSYFDLANSLSTEVAAKMPAGWDTKNNGPLAVNIPVRQGQVIAHVGGQTLDYAVWDTTKTLDALLVQKAYSNYEPWKTNTVAPTGYYTEEVTASLLPHYVRSAEPRDGKLAYDVDGKAVGGWFKKGTNGYIGAFYEKDFNNMTYADGHLAIIPDYLDPS
;
A
#
# COMPACT_ATOMS: atom_id res chain seq x y z
N MET A 1 20.98 -69.41 33.56
CA MET A 1 20.16 -68.37 34.21
C MET A 1 20.03 -67.19 33.25
N LYS A 2 18.80 -66.81 32.89
CA LYS A 2 18.50 -65.70 31.98
C LYS A 2 18.86 -64.39 32.65
N ASN A 3 19.91 -63.71 32.19
CA ASN A 3 20.24 -62.37 32.67
C ASN A 3 19.17 -61.39 32.24
N ASN A 4 18.67 -60.66 33.23
CA ASN A 4 17.49 -59.82 33.21
C ASN A 4 17.78 -58.55 32.40
N GLN A 5 17.63 -58.59 31.06
CA GLN A 5 17.79 -57.45 30.15
C GLN A 5 16.68 -56.37 30.28
N LYS A 6 15.92 -56.34 31.38
CA LYS A 6 14.79 -55.42 31.55
C LYS A 6 15.19 -53.94 31.74
N GLY A 7 16.45 -53.65 32.07
CA GLY A 7 16.93 -52.27 32.26
C GLY A 7 17.45 -51.57 30.98
N SER A 8 18.03 -52.33 30.04
CA SER A 8 18.66 -51.78 28.83
C SER A 8 17.63 -51.21 27.85
N HIS A 9 16.50 -51.91 27.67
CA HIS A 9 15.45 -51.47 26.76
C HIS A 9 14.76 -50.18 27.22
N VAL A 10 14.60 -49.97 28.52
CA VAL A 10 14.01 -48.73 29.06
C VAL A 10 14.94 -47.55 28.82
N LEU A 11 16.26 -47.72 29.05
CA LEU A 11 17.23 -46.66 28.80
C LEU A 11 17.33 -46.33 27.30
N ALA A 12 17.30 -47.33 26.43
CA ALA A 12 17.29 -47.14 24.98
C ALA A 12 16.03 -46.42 24.49
N ILE A 13 14.85 -46.77 25.02
CA ILE A 13 13.59 -46.09 24.69
C ILE A 13 13.60 -44.63 25.16
N VAL A 14 14.09 -44.35 26.37
CA VAL A 14 14.22 -42.97 26.88
C VAL A 14 15.18 -42.14 26.03
N LEU A 15 16.29 -42.72 25.58
CA LEU A 15 17.25 -42.06 24.70
C LEU A 15 16.65 -41.75 23.32
N VAL A 16 15.90 -42.68 22.74
CA VAL A 16 15.20 -42.47 21.45
C VAL A 16 14.15 -41.37 21.58
N VAL A 17 13.35 -41.38 22.66
CA VAL A 17 12.34 -40.34 22.90
C VAL A 17 12.98 -38.97 23.13
N ALA A 18 14.10 -38.90 23.86
CA ALA A 18 14.83 -37.65 24.06
C ALA A 18 15.42 -37.10 22.76
N VAL A 19 16.02 -37.95 21.93
CA VAL A 19 16.56 -37.56 20.62
C VAL A 19 15.45 -37.11 19.68
N LEU A 20 14.32 -37.83 19.61
CA LEU A 20 13.16 -37.41 18.82
C LEU A 20 12.55 -36.11 19.33
N GLY A 21 12.53 -35.88 20.65
CA GLY A 21 12.10 -34.62 21.24
C GLY A 21 13.00 -33.45 20.88
N VAL A 22 14.32 -33.64 20.89
CA VAL A 22 15.31 -32.62 20.49
C VAL A 22 15.25 -32.35 18.99
N VAL A 23 15.21 -33.39 18.16
CA VAL A 23 15.07 -33.26 16.70
C VAL A 23 13.73 -32.61 16.34
N GLY A 24 12.65 -32.97 17.04
CA GLY A 24 11.34 -32.35 16.90
C GLY A 24 11.34 -30.88 17.32
N ALA A 25 12.02 -30.52 18.42
CA ALA A 25 12.17 -29.14 18.86
C ALA A 25 13.03 -28.30 17.92
N ILE A 26 14.11 -28.86 17.38
CA ILE A 26 14.96 -28.22 16.36
C ILE A 26 14.19 -28.05 15.05
N GLY A 27 13.50 -29.10 14.59
CA GLY A 27 12.64 -29.08 13.41
C GLY A 27 11.50 -28.07 13.54
N TYR A 28 10.84 -28.02 14.69
CA TYR A 28 9.81 -27.02 15.02
C TYR A 28 10.38 -25.61 15.03
N LYS A 29 11.55 -25.40 15.65
CA LYS A 29 12.21 -24.09 15.68
C LYS A 29 12.62 -23.63 14.29
N ILE A 30 13.11 -24.53 13.43
CA ILE A 30 13.46 -24.25 12.02
C ILE A 30 12.20 -23.99 11.18
N SER A 31 11.13 -24.78 11.33
CA SER A 31 9.87 -24.57 10.59
C SER A 31 9.11 -23.32 11.04
N HIS A 32 9.21 -22.95 12.32
CA HIS A 32 8.62 -21.71 12.86
C HIS A 32 9.54 -20.49 12.70
N THR A 33 10.74 -20.65 12.15
CA THR A 33 11.60 -19.54 11.69
C THR A 33 11.60 -19.39 10.17
N GLU A 34 10.53 -19.83 9.50
CA GLU A 34 10.07 -19.24 8.24
C GLU A 34 9.63 -17.77 8.52
N LYS A 35 10.59 -16.94 8.92
CA LYS A 35 10.50 -15.49 8.79
C LYS A 35 10.20 -15.26 7.32
N ARG A 36 9.19 -14.46 6.97
CA ARG A 36 9.14 -13.86 5.63
C ARG A 36 10.54 -13.30 5.38
N LYS A 37 11.27 -13.91 4.45
CA LYS A 37 12.63 -13.49 4.12
C LYS A 37 12.52 -12.00 3.84
N ASP A 38 13.36 -11.21 4.50
CA ASP A 38 13.67 -9.85 4.03
C ASP A 38 13.78 -9.97 2.50
N PRO A 39 12.99 -9.23 1.71
CA PRO A 39 12.96 -9.37 0.24
C PRO A 39 14.33 -9.24 -0.43
N GLY A 40 15.38 -8.96 0.35
CA GLY A 40 16.75 -8.94 -0.08
C GLY A 40 17.03 -7.57 -0.67
N THR A 41 18.26 -7.11 -0.51
CA THR A 41 18.74 -5.85 -1.09
C THR A 41 18.75 -5.85 -2.63
N ASN A 42 18.37 -6.96 -3.26
CA ASN A 42 18.47 -7.18 -4.70
C ASN A 42 17.11 -7.34 -5.40
N SER A 43 15.99 -7.01 -4.74
CA SER A 43 14.69 -7.00 -5.41
C SER A 43 14.54 -5.71 -6.25
N ALA A 44 13.86 -5.81 -7.40
CA ALA A 44 13.61 -4.67 -8.30
C ALA A 44 12.91 -3.49 -7.61
N GLN A 45 12.23 -3.74 -6.49
CA GLN A 45 11.65 -2.78 -5.56
C GLN A 45 12.63 -1.74 -5.01
N PHE A 46 13.89 -2.14 -4.76
CA PHE A 46 14.93 -1.26 -4.22
C PHE A 46 15.97 -0.84 -5.27
N SER A 47 15.69 -1.09 -6.55
CA SER A 47 16.59 -0.66 -7.62
C SER A 47 16.79 0.84 -7.57
N SER A 48 17.99 1.33 -7.89
CA SER A 48 18.24 2.76 -8.12
C SER A 48 17.66 3.24 -9.46
N ASP A 49 17.37 2.33 -10.38
CA ASP A 49 16.76 2.61 -11.68
C ASP A 49 15.24 2.82 -11.55
N ALA A 50 14.77 4.00 -11.96
CA ALA A 50 13.37 4.42 -11.87
C ALA A 50 12.42 3.50 -12.66
N THR A 51 12.87 3.06 -13.84
CA THR A 51 12.10 2.19 -14.74
C THR A 51 12.01 0.77 -14.19
N GLN A 52 13.05 0.25 -13.54
CA GLN A 52 13.00 -1.03 -12.84
C GLN A 52 12.03 -1.00 -11.66
N ARG A 53 12.01 0.10 -10.90
CA ARG A 53 11.00 0.30 -9.84
C ARG A 53 9.58 0.34 -10.40
N GLY A 54 9.35 1.09 -11.50
CA GLY A 54 8.02 1.14 -12.11
C GLY A 54 7.58 -0.18 -12.76
N LYS A 55 8.51 -0.95 -13.34
CA LYS A 55 8.24 -2.34 -13.78
C LYS A 55 7.84 -3.22 -12.61
N TYR A 56 8.47 -3.08 -11.45
CA TYR A 56 8.03 -3.78 -10.23
C TYR A 56 6.61 -3.36 -9.82
N LEU A 57 6.33 -2.06 -9.73
CA LEU A 57 5.02 -1.52 -9.33
C LEU A 57 3.88 -1.89 -10.30
N SER A 58 4.19 -2.04 -11.58
CA SER A 58 3.23 -2.38 -12.64
C SER A 58 3.16 -3.87 -12.96
N LYS A 59 3.90 -4.73 -12.24
CA LYS A 59 4.06 -6.15 -12.59
C LYS A 59 4.52 -6.37 -14.04
N ASN A 60 5.41 -5.50 -14.53
CA ASN A 60 5.95 -5.43 -15.90
C ASN A 60 4.95 -4.99 -16.98
N ASN A 61 3.79 -4.43 -16.62
CA ASN A 61 2.78 -3.96 -17.58
C ASN A 61 2.87 -2.46 -17.91
N CYS A 62 3.96 -1.79 -17.55
CA CYS A 62 4.23 -0.41 -17.95
C CYS A 62 5.07 -0.35 -19.24
N GLU A 63 4.98 0.77 -19.95
CA GLU A 63 5.80 1.09 -21.13
C GLU A 63 6.21 2.56 -21.12
N GLY A 64 7.31 2.92 -21.79
CA GLY A 64 7.79 4.30 -21.90
C GLY A 64 8.31 4.89 -20.58
N GLU A 65 8.71 6.17 -20.62
CA GLU A 65 9.24 6.91 -19.47
C GLU A 65 8.72 8.35 -19.48
N GLY A 66 8.91 9.06 -18.36
CA GLY A 66 8.53 10.45 -18.19
C GLY A 66 7.16 10.63 -17.53
N SER A 67 6.93 11.82 -16.99
CA SER A 67 5.65 12.21 -16.41
C SER A 67 4.83 13.04 -17.39
N LYS A 68 3.54 13.19 -17.10
CA LYS A 68 2.62 14.02 -17.89
C LYS A 68 1.69 14.80 -16.98
N LYS A 69 1.05 15.83 -17.55
CA LYS A 69 -0.05 16.50 -16.88
C LYS A 69 -1.32 15.62 -16.90
N LEU A 70 -2.00 15.57 -15.76
CA LEU A 70 -3.25 14.86 -15.54
C LEU A 70 -4.41 15.85 -15.70
N GLY A 71 -5.24 15.64 -16.73
CA GLY A 71 -6.31 16.56 -17.11
C GLY A 71 -7.70 16.21 -16.57
N SER A 72 -7.80 15.25 -15.64
CA SER A 72 -9.01 15.00 -14.86
C SER A 72 -8.66 14.79 -13.39
N ALA A 73 -9.55 15.22 -12.49
CA ALA A 73 -9.53 14.80 -11.10
C ALA A 73 -9.92 13.31 -10.96
N PRO A 74 -9.51 12.61 -9.88
CA PRO A 74 -9.90 11.22 -9.64
C PRO A 74 -11.37 11.06 -9.19
N MET A 75 -12.01 12.16 -8.83
CA MET A 75 -13.43 12.28 -8.48
C MET A 75 -13.95 13.60 -9.05
N ARG A 76 -15.23 13.68 -9.44
CA ARG A 76 -15.80 14.93 -9.97
C ARG A 76 -15.72 16.02 -8.90
N PRO A 77 -15.20 17.23 -9.19
CA PRO A 77 -15.13 18.31 -8.20
C PRO A 77 -16.47 18.63 -7.52
N SER A 78 -17.58 18.56 -8.27
CA SER A 78 -18.94 18.75 -7.75
C SER A 78 -19.36 17.73 -6.69
N ASP A 79 -18.72 16.58 -6.66
CA ASP A 79 -19.06 15.46 -5.78
C ASP A 79 -18.18 15.45 -4.53
N ILE A 80 -17.18 16.33 -4.44
CA ILE A 80 -16.22 16.39 -3.33
C ILE A 80 -16.70 17.39 -2.27
N SER A 81 -16.77 16.96 -1.00
CA SER A 81 -16.89 17.86 0.14
C SER A 81 -15.52 18.36 0.61
N THR A 82 -14.59 17.44 0.81
CA THR A 82 -13.29 17.75 1.42
C THR A 82 -12.22 16.83 0.86
N ILE A 83 -11.01 17.39 0.70
CA ILE A 83 -9.79 16.66 0.43
C ILE A 83 -8.91 16.78 1.66
N LEU A 84 -8.62 15.65 2.31
CA LEU A 84 -7.60 15.59 3.34
C LEU A 84 -6.23 15.35 2.69
N PRO A 85 -5.22 16.15 3.03
CA PRO A 85 -3.88 16.06 2.46
C PRO A 85 -3.12 14.84 2.99
N TYR A 86 -1.92 14.64 2.45
CA TYR A 86 -0.95 13.68 2.97
C TYR A 86 -0.58 13.98 4.42
N GLY A 87 -0.09 12.95 5.09
CA GLY A 87 0.60 13.09 6.37
C GLY A 87 -0.21 12.75 7.61
N LEU A 88 -1.50 12.46 7.46
CA LEU A 88 -2.33 11.99 8.57
C LEU A 88 -1.68 10.76 9.22
N VAL A 89 -1.72 10.69 10.54
CA VAL A 89 -1.37 9.49 11.33
C VAL A 89 -2.56 9.15 12.19
N ALA A 90 -3.30 8.12 11.79
CA ALA A 90 -4.53 7.71 12.46
C ALA A 90 -4.81 6.22 12.23
N GLY A 91 -5.27 5.54 13.28
CA GLY A 91 -5.66 4.13 13.23
C GLY A 91 -4.61 3.27 12.55
N GLY A 92 -4.99 2.69 11.40
CA GLY A 92 -4.24 1.89 10.41
C GLY A 92 -2.89 2.45 9.93
N HIS A 93 -2.66 3.75 10.12
CA HIS A 93 -1.54 4.45 9.50
C HIS A 93 -0.60 4.97 10.57
N VAL A 94 0.36 4.12 10.95
CA VAL A 94 1.34 4.38 12.03
C VAL A 94 2.56 5.20 11.60
N THR A 95 2.63 5.51 10.31
CA THR A 95 3.52 6.52 9.73
C THR A 95 2.66 7.45 8.87
N PRO A 96 3.12 8.67 8.54
CA PRO A 96 2.38 9.59 7.68
C PRO A 96 1.77 8.90 6.45
N VAL A 97 0.46 9.09 6.26
CA VAL A 97 -0.30 8.57 5.10
C VAL A 97 0.28 9.14 3.79
N ASP A 98 0.40 8.27 2.77
CA ASP A 98 0.97 8.54 1.45
C ASP A 98 -0.08 8.76 0.34
N HIS A 99 -1.34 8.98 0.72
CA HIS A 99 -2.43 9.29 -0.18
C HIS A 99 -3.35 10.37 0.39
N GLN A 100 -4.10 11.02 -0.49
CA GLN A 100 -5.13 11.96 -0.11
C GLN A 100 -6.42 11.21 0.14
N TYR A 101 -7.28 11.77 0.99
CA TYR A 101 -8.64 11.28 1.16
C TYR A 101 -9.61 12.24 0.47
N PHE A 102 -10.32 11.74 -0.54
CA PHE A 102 -11.40 12.46 -1.20
C PHE A 102 -12.72 12.05 -0.55
N LEU A 103 -13.36 12.99 0.15
CA LEU A 103 -14.66 12.78 0.80
C LEU A 103 -15.78 13.24 -0.13
N GLY A 104 -16.78 12.39 -0.32
CA GLY A 104 -17.99 12.76 -1.06
C GLY A 104 -18.84 13.83 -0.36
N THR A 105 -19.66 14.56 -1.11
CA THR A 105 -20.59 15.59 -0.58
C THR A 105 -21.54 15.03 0.48
N ASN A 106 -21.99 13.79 0.32
CA ASN A 106 -22.64 12.99 1.34
C ASN A 106 -21.75 11.81 1.75
N GLN A 107 -21.18 11.88 2.96
CA GLN A 107 -20.32 10.83 3.53
C GLN A 107 -21.07 9.56 3.94
N LYS A 108 -22.41 9.63 4.06
CA LYS A 108 -23.29 8.47 4.33
C LYS A 108 -24.02 7.99 3.08
N ALA A 109 -23.53 8.36 1.89
CA ALA A 109 -24.08 7.91 0.64
C ALA A 109 -24.08 6.38 0.53
N ALA A 110 -24.97 5.84 -0.28
CA ALA A 110 -24.93 4.41 -0.59
C ALA A 110 -23.61 4.05 -1.32
N PRO A 111 -23.13 2.80 -1.24
CA PRO A 111 -22.03 2.35 -2.07
C PRO A 111 -22.28 2.64 -3.57
N ASN A 112 -21.21 2.92 -4.31
CA ASN A 112 -21.25 3.25 -5.75
C ASN A 112 -22.00 4.55 -6.10
N THR A 113 -22.14 5.50 -5.18
CA THR A 113 -22.86 6.77 -5.45
C THR A 113 -22.07 7.71 -6.38
N TYR A 114 -20.75 7.78 -6.23
CA TYR A 114 -19.90 8.70 -6.96
C TYR A 114 -18.96 7.98 -7.92
N ASP A 115 -18.63 8.64 -9.03
CA ASP A 115 -17.69 8.12 -10.02
C ASP A 115 -16.24 8.33 -9.60
N VAL A 116 -15.42 7.30 -9.80
CA VAL A 116 -13.97 7.38 -9.79
C VAL A 116 -13.50 7.48 -11.25
N LEU A 117 -12.74 8.53 -11.55
CA LEU A 117 -12.34 8.89 -12.91
C LEU A 117 -10.86 8.62 -13.14
N ALA A 118 -10.50 8.18 -14.35
CA ALA A 118 -9.11 8.12 -14.78
C ALA A 118 -8.54 9.55 -14.97
N PRO A 119 -7.47 9.95 -14.25
CA PRO A 119 -6.93 11.31 -14.31
C PRO A 119 -6.29 11.69 -15.66
N GLY A 120 -5.98 10.71 -16.50
CA GLY A 120 -5.32 10.89 -17.79
C GLY A 120 -5.37 9.59 -18.60
N ASP A 121 -5.07 9.69 -19.89
CA ASP A 121 -4.89 8.50 -20.74
C ASP A 121 -3.72 7.66 -20.22
N GLY A 122 -3.95 6.37 -20.02
CA GLY A 122 -3.00 5.40 -19.48
C GLY A 122 -3.53 3.98 -19.50
N THR A 123 -2.94 3.12 -18.67
CA THR A 123 -3.30 1.70 -18.58
C THR A 123 -3.49 1.32 -17.12
N LEU A 124 -4.65 0.74 -16.78
CA LEU A 124 -4.82 0.07 -15.50
C LEU A 124 -3.96 -1.21 -15.53
N VAL A 125 -2.94 -1.25 -14.67
CA VAL A 125 -1.90 -2.29 -14.66
C VAL A 125 -2.04 -3.27 -13.51
N THR A 126 -2.68 -2.84 -12.41
CA THR A 126 -3.04 -3.74 -11.33
C THR A 126 -4.43 -3.42 -10.77
N VAL A 127 -5.13 -4.46 -10.32
CA VAL A 127 -6.40 -4.35 -9.58
C VAL A 127 -6.39 -5.32 -8.42
N GLU A 128 -6.78 -4.87 -7.23
CA GLU A 128 -6.94 -5.70 -6.04
C GLU A 128 -8.38 -5.59 -5.52
N VAL A 129 -8.93 -6.70 -5.03
CA VAL A 129 -10.21 -6.72 -4.30
C VAL A 129 -9.98 -7.25 -2.91
N ARG A 130 -10.43 -6.49 -1.90
CA ARG A 130 -10.27 -6.81 -0.49
C ARG A 130 -11.65 -6.97 0.16
N PRO A 131 -12.04 -8.17 0.60
CA PRO A 131 -13.30 -8.38 1.31
C PRO A 131 -13.34 -7.63 2.65
N LYS A 132 -14.48 -7.00 2.98
CA LYS A 132 -14.66 -6.25 4.26
C LYS A 132 -15.30 -7.08 5.38
N GLY A 133 -15.24 -8.41 5.29
CA GLY A 133 -15.86 -9.31 6.28
C GLY A 133 -17.39 -9.46 6.15
N GLN A 134 -18.03 -8.72 5.25
CA GLN A 134 -19.44 -8.94 4.86
C GLN A 134 -19.52 -9.55 3.46
N PRO A 135 -20.34 -10.61 3.25
CA PRO A 135 -20.50 -11.20 1.92
C PRO A 135 -20.93 -10.17 0.88
N GLY A 136 -20.20 -10.10 -0.24
CA GLY A 136 -20.51 -9.19 -1.35
C GLY A 136 -20.05 -7.73 -1.13
N VAL A 137 -19.37 -7.42 -0.03
CA VAL A 137 -18.83 -6.08 0.26
C VAL A 137 -17.31 -6.10 0.14
N TYR A 138 -16.78 -5.22 -0.70
CA TYR A 138 -15.39 -5.18 -1.07
C TYR A 138 -14.85 -3.75 -1.12
N ASP A 139 -13.55 -3.62 -0.87
CA ASP A 139 -12.76 -2.47 -1.32
C ASP A 139 -11.98 -2.86 -2.58
N VAL A 140 -11.94 -1.97 -3.56
CA VAL A 140 -11.21 -2.13 -4.82
C VAL A 140 -10.10 -1.10 -4.89
N ARG A 141 -8.90 -1.60 -5.17
CA ARG A 141 -7.71 -0.79 -5.47
C ARG A 141 -7.33 -0.97 -6.93
N GLY A 142 -6.89 0.10 -7.58
CA GLY A 142 -6.32 0.04 -8.93
C GLY A 142 -5.13 0.96 -9.10
N VAL A 143 -4.16 0.54 -9.91
CA VAL A 143 -2.99 1.34 -10.29
C VAL A 143 -3.04 1.62 -11.78
N ILE A 144 -2.93 2.89 -12.15
CA ILE A 144 -2.85 3.38 -13.52
C ILE A 144 -1.40 3.74 -13.83
N SER A 145 -0.84 3.11 -14.85
CA SER A 145 0.45 3.47 -15.44
C SER A 145 0.24 4.48 -16.56
N TYR A 146 0.98 5.58 -16.52
CA TYR A 146 1.11 6.51 -17.64
C TYR A 146 2.42 6.31 -18.39
N SER A 147 3.44 5.86 -17.66
CA SER A 147 4.72 5.38 -18.17
C SER A 147 5.35 4.42 -17.15
N CYS A 148 6.49 3.80 -17.45
CA CYS A 148 7.25 3.07 -16.42
C CYS A 148 7.86 3.94 -15.32
N THR A 149 7.66 5.26 -15.33
CA THR A 149 8.14 6.13 -14.25
C THR A 149 7.05 7.00 -13.64
N PHE A 150 5.81 6.89 -14.09
CA PHE A 150 4.73 7.77 -13.65
C PHE A 150 3.39 7.05 -13.55
N PHE A 151 2.80 7.11 -12.35
CA PHE A 151 1.61 6.34 -11.98
C PHE A 151 0.66 7.18 -11.15
N SER A 152 -0.61 6.76 -11.11
CA SER A 152 -1.49 7.09 -10.00
C SER A 152 -2.19 5.83 -9.50
N TYR A 153 -2.72 5.88 -8.30
CA TYR A 153 -3.57 4.80 -7.79
C TYR A 153 -4.83 5.37 -7.15
N PHE A 154 -5.87 4.55 -7.17
CA PHE A 154 -7.06 4.73 -6.36
C PHE A 154 -7.24 3.52 -5.45
N ASP A 155 -7.80 3.74 -4.27
CA ASP A 155 -8.12 2.68 -3.33
C ASP A 155 -9.41 3.02 -2.57
N LEU A 156 -9.99 2.04 -1.90
CA LEU A 156 -11.29 2.12 -1.24
C LEU A 156 -12.44 2.49 -2.20
N ALA A 157 -12.34 2.11 -3.48
CA ALA A 157 -13.53 2.08 -4.33
C ALA A 157 -14.43 0.91 -3.92
N ASN A 158 -15.75 1.01 -4.10
CA ASN A 158 -16.69 -0.07 -3.80
C ASN A 158 -16.76 -1.10 -4.94
N SER A 159 -16.64 -0.66 -6.19
CA SER A 159 -16.64 -1.54 -7.37
C SER A 159 -15.88 -0.92 -8.54
N LEU A 160 -15.47 -1.76 -9.51
CA LEU A 160 -15.08 -1.28 -10.84
C LEU A 160 -16.33 -0.78 -11.60
N SER A 161 -16.12 0.07 -12.61
CA SER A 161 -17.17 0.42 -13.55
C SER A 161 -17.53 -0.77 -14.43
N THR A 162 -18.74 -0.80 -15.01
CA THR A 162 -19.19 -1.91 -15.87
C THR A 162 -18.22 -2.18 -17.02
N GLU A 163 -17.66 -1.13 -17.62
CA GLU A 163 -16.74 -1.26 -18.74
C GLU A 163 -15.40 -1.89 -18.33
N VAL A 164 -14.85 -1.49 -17.18
CA VAL A 164 -13.60 -2.06 -16.67
C VAL A 164 -13.82 -3.49 -16.17
N ALA A 165 -14.92 -3.73 -15.44
CA ALA A 165 -15.29 -5.05 -14.94
C ALA A 165 -15.44 -6.08 -16.08
N ALA A 166 -16.01 -5.69 -17.23
CA ALA A 166 -16.15 -6.56 -18.39
C ALA A 166 -14.82 -6.97 -19.04
N LYS A 167 -13.73 -6.24 -18.78
CA LYS A 167 -12.37 -6.53 -19.28
C LYS A 167 -11.51 -7.29 -18.28
N MET A 168 -12.02 -7.55 -17.07
CA MET A 168 -11.32 -8.35 -16.07
C MET A 168 -11.25 -9.81 -16.52
N PRO A 169 -10.15 -10.53 -16.21
CA PRO A 169 -10.02 -11.93 -16.61
C PRO A 169 -11.09 -12.81 -15.94
N ALA A 170 -11.54 -13.83 -16.66
CA ALA A 170 -12.51 -14.80 -16.15
C ALA A 170 -11.96 -15.51 -14.89
N GLY A 171 -12.83 -15.69 -13.89
CA GLY A 171 -12.43 -16.31 -12.62
C GLY A 171 -11.67 -15.39 -11.66
N TRP A 172 -11.72 -14.07 -11.90
CA TRP A 172 -11.37 -13.08 -10.89
C TRP A 172 -12.27 -13.25 -9.66
N ASP A 173 -11.82 -14.05 -8.70
CA ASP A 173 -12.51 -14.30 -7.44
C ASP A 173 -11.88 -13.46 -6.33
N THR A 174 -12.74 -12.69 -5.69
CA THR A 174 -12.54 -11.89 -4.48
C THR A 174 -12.05 -12.66 -3.24
N LYS A 175 -11.90 -13.99 -3.34
CA LYS A 175 -11.67 -14.85 -2.18
C LYS A 175 -10.22 -15.07 -1.77
N ASN A 176 -9.21 -14.69 -2.56
CA ASN A 176 -7.80 -14.63 -2.12
C ASN A 176 -6.90 -14.07 -3.22
N ASN A 177 -5.83 -13.37 -2.79
CA ASN A 177 -4.55 -13.13 -3.49
C ASN A 177 -4.31 -11.74 -4.11
N GLY A 178 -4.04 -10.74 -3.26
CA GLY A 178 -3.24 -9.55 -3.58
C GLY A 178 -3.56 -8.82 -4.90
N PRO A 179 -2.68 -7.94 -5.37
CA PRO A 179 -2.91 -7.23 -6.62
C PRO A 179 -2.87 -8.19 -7.81
N LEU A 180 -3.89 -8.21 -8.67
CA LEU A 180 -3.89 -8.91 -9.95
C LEU A 180 -3.23 -8.04 -11.02
N ALA A 181 -2.34 -8.62 -11.84
CA ALA A 181 -1.82 -7.94 -13.02
C ALA A 181 -2.89 -7.88 -14.12
N VAL A 182 -3.15 -6.68 -14.64
CA VAL A 182 -4.07 -6.45 -15.77
C VAL A 182 -3.41 -5.54 -16.80
N ASN A 183 -4.00 -5.46 -17.99
CA ASN A 183 -3.57 -4.53 -19.04
C ASN A 183 -4.83 -3.96 -19.72
N ILE A 184 -5.45 -2.98 -19.06
CA ILE A 184 -6.71 -2.38 -19.51
C ILE A 184 -6.47 -0.90 -19.83
N PRO A 185 -6.51 -0.50 -21.11
CA PRO A 185 -6.40 0.92 -21.49
C PRO A 185 -7.57 1.73 -20.91
N VAL A 186 -7.26 2.91 -20.38
CA VAL A 186 -8.22 3.88 -19.86
C VAL A 186 -7.98 5.26 -20.45
N ARG A 187 -9.04 6.05 -20.61
CA ARG A 187 -8.98 7.41 -21.13
C ARG A 187 -9.19 8.45 -20.04
N GLN A 188 -8.59 9.63 -20.20
CA GLN A 188 -8.83 10.76 -19.32
C GLN A 188 -10.33 11.02 -19.13
N GLY A 189 -10.77 11.14 -17.88
CA GLY A 189 -12.18 11.40 -17.53
C GLY A 189 -13.10 10.17 -17.65
N GLN A 190 -12.59 9.01 -18.06
CA GLN A 190 -13.37 7.77 -18.08
C GLN A 190 -13.71 7.33 -16.65
N VAL A 191 -14.96 6.90 -16.44
CA VAL A 191 -15.37 6.26 -15.19
C VAL A 191 -14.79 4.85 -15.12
N ILE A 192 -13.90 4.61 -14.15
CA ILE A 192 -13.17 3.35 -13.99
C ILE A 192 -13.61 2.55 -12.77
N ALA A 193 -14.19 3.21 -11.78
CA ALA A 193 -14.69 2.61 -10.56
C ALA A 193 -15.77 3.50 -9.94
N HIS A 194 -16.39 3.05 -8.85
CA HIS A 194 -17.37 3.81 -8.10
C HIS A 194 -17.07 3.76 -6.60
N VAL A 195 -17.41 4.83 -5.88
CA VAL A 195 -17.20 4.99 -4.43
C VAL A 195 -18.43 5.61 -3.76
N GLY A 196 -18.63 5.38 -2.48
CA GLY A 196 -19.77 5.89 -1.71
C GLY A 196 -19.79 5.33 -0.30
N GLY A 197 -20.22 6.17 0.66
CA GLY A 197 -20.24 5.80 2.08
C GLY A 197 -18.86 5.66 2.74
N GLN A 198 -17.78 6.02 2.02
CA GLN A 198 -16.39 6.01 2.47
C GLN A 198 -15.55 7.01 1.65
N THR A 199 -14.28 7.19 2.02
CA THR A 199 -13.33 8.02 1.27
C THR A 199 -12.85 7.29 0.02
N LEU A 200 -12.48 8.05 -1.01
CA LEU A 200 -11.63 7.57 -2.08
C LEU A 200 -10.19 7.95 -1.75
N ASP A 201 -9.31 6.95 -1.70
CA ASP A 201 -7.90 7.16 -1.46
C ASP A 201 -7.20 7.35 -2.80
N TYR A 202 -6.35 8.38 -2.91
CA TYR A 202 -5.66 8.68 -4.17
C TYR A 202 -4.25 9.21 -3.96
N ALA A 203 -3.29 8.72 -4.76
CA ALA A 203 -1.96 9.32 -4.83
C ALA A 203 -1.35 9.24 -6.23
N VAL A 204 -0.32 10.05 -6.43
CA VAL A 204 0.53 10.06 -7.63
C VAL A 204 1.92 9.60 -7.25
N TRP A 205 2.52 8.76 -8.09
CA TRP A 205 3.89 8.28 -7.93
C TRP A 205 4.72 8.71 -9.13
N ASP A 206 5.90 9.28 -8.86
CA ASP A 206 6.92 9.55 -9.86
C ASP A 206 8.20 8.84 -9.43
N THR A 207 8.51 7.70 -10.06
CA THR A 207 9.67 6.91 -9.67
C THR A 207 10.97 7.60 -10.02
N THR A 208 10.99 8.71 -10.76
CA THR A 208 12.22 9.52 -10.94
C THR A 208 12.53 10.40 -9.72
N LYS A 209 11.58 10.54 -8.79
CA LYS A 209 11.70 11.32 -7.56
C LYS A 209 11.81 10.39 -6.36
N THR A 210 12.60 10.79 -5.37
CA THR A 210 12.71 10.08 -4.08
C THR A 210 12.47 11.09 -2.96
N LEU A 211 11.66 10.70 -1.98
CA LEU A 211 11.46 11.45 -0.74
C LEU A 211 12.65 11.20 0.19
N ASP A 212 13.76 11.90 -0.02
CA ASP A 212 15.00 11.69 0.73
C ASP A 212 14.86 11.97 2.24
N ALA A 213 13.85 12.76 2.63
CA ALA A 213 13.46 12.98 4.03
C ALA A 213 12.73 11.79 4.68
N LEU A 214 12.70 10.63 4.02
CA LEU A 214 12.44 9.32 4.62
C LEU A 214 13.79 8.61 4.78
N LEU A 215 14.45 8.80 5.93
CA LEU A 215 15.89 8.50 6.06
C LEU A 215 16.22 7.01 5.89
N VAL A 216 15.29 6.13 6.28
CA VAL A 216 15.43 4.68 6.13
C VAL A 216 14.51 4.19 5.02
N GLN A 217 14.80 4.57 3.78
CA GLN A 217 14.02 4.25 2.57
C GLN A 217 13.50 2.80 2.55
N LYS A 218 14.38 1.82 2.80
CA LYS A 218 14.02 0.40 2.83
C LYS A 218 12.92 0.10 3.85
N ALA A 219 12.95 0.73 5.03
CA ALA A 219 11.96 0.48 6.06
C ALA A 219 10.56 0.92 5.62
N TYR A 220 10.44 2.07 4.94
CA TYR A 220 9.18 2.53 4.36
C TYR A 220 8.75 1.68 3.17
N SER A 221 9.67 1.39 2.25
CA SER A 221 9.35 0.70 1.00
C SER A 221 9.09 -0.79 1.16
N ASN A 222 9.53 -1.45 2.24
CA ASN A 222 9.44 -2.91 2.38
C ASN A 222 8.01 -3.48 2.22
N TYR A 223 6.97 -2.72 2.58
CA TYR A 223 5.57 -3.09 2.38
C TYR A 223 4.83 -2.14 1.43
N GLU A 224 5.18 -0.85 1.46
CA GLU A 224 4.61 0.19 0.60
C GLU A 224 5.69 0.66 -0.39
N PRO A 225 6.04 -0.16 -1.40
CA PRO A 225 7.17 0.09 -2.29
C PRO A 225 7.11 1.41 -3.06
N TRP A 226 5.92 1.95 -3.26
CA TRP A 226 5.68 3.23 -3.91
C TRP A 226 5.90 4.44 -2.99
N LYS A 227 5.85 4.26 -1.67
CA LYS A 227 5.76 5.36 -0.68
C LYS A 227 6.84 6.40 -0.85
N THR A 228 8.06 5.95 -1.08
CA THR A 228 9.25 6.79 -1.24
C THR A 228 9.28 7.57 -2.56
N ASN A 229 8.41 7.23 -3.51
CA ASN A 229 8.24 7.90 -4.80
C ASN A 229 6.91 8.68 -4.88
N THR A 230 6.19 8.82 -3.76
CA THR A 230 4.92 9.57 -3.71
C THR A 230 5.20 11.06 -3.87
N VAL A 231 4.41 11.70 -4.73
CA VAL A 231 4.55 13.13 -5.06
C VAL A 231 3.24 13.88 -4.87
N ALA A 232 3.36 15.20 -4.70
CA ALA A 232 2.25 16.15 -4.58
C ALA A 232 1.41 16.19 -5.88
N PRO A 233 0.14 15.74 -5.88
CA PRO A 233 -0.66 15.64 -7.11
C PRO A 233 -0.93 16.98 -7.79
N THR A 234 -1.03 18.09 -7.02
CA THR A 234 -1.24 19.43 -7.60
C THR A 234 -0.14 19.86 -8.57
N GLY A 235 1.09 19.35 -8.38
CA GLY A 235 2.20 19.57 -9.30
C GLY A 235 2.06 18.84 -10.64
N TYR A 236 1.21 17.81 -10.72
CA TYR A 236 1.02 16.98 -11.91
C TYR A 236 -0.36 17.14 -12.55
N TYR A 237 -1.32 17.78 -11.90
CA TYR A 237 -2.56 18.19 -12.54
C TYR A 237 -2.34 19.34 -13.54
N THR A 238 -3.25 19.46 -14.52
CA THR A 238 -3.39 20.69 -15.29
C THR A 238 -3.83 21.84 -14.37
N GLU A 239 -3.59 23.08 -14.78
CA GLU A 239 -3.96 24.27 -13.99
C GLU A 239 -5.47 24.30 -13.69
N GLU A 240 -6.30 23.92 -14.66
CA GLU A 240 -7.75 23.82 -14.50
C GLU A 240 -8.16 22.80 -13.44
N VAL A 241 -7.56 21.60 -13.47
CA VAL A 241 -7.86 20.55 -12.48
C VAL A 241 -7.40 20.99 -11.10
N THR A 242 -6.18 21.53 -10.97
CA THR A 242 -5.70 22.08 -9.69
C THR A 242 -6.64 23.15 -9.16
N ALA A 243 -7.01 24.14 -9.99
CA ALA A 243 -7.92 25.21 -9.60
C ALA A 243 -9.29 24.68 -9.16
N SER A 244 -9.80 23.62 -9.79
CA SER A 244 -11.07 22.99 -9.41
C SER A 244 -11.00 22.23 -8.09
N LEU A 245 -9.83 21.69 -7.72
CA LEU A 245 -9.66 20.87 -6.51
C LEU A 245 -9.27 21.69 -5.27
N LEU A 246 -8.46 22.74 -5.44
CA LEU A 246 -7.96 23.57 -4.33
C LEU A 246 -9.04 24.04 -3.33
N PRO A 247 -10.25 24.47 -3.75
CA PRO A 247 -11.31 24.86 -2.83
C PRO A 247 -11.77 23.76 -1.87
N HIS A 248 -11.55 22.49 -2.21
CA HIS A 248 -11.93 21.34 -1.39
C HIS A 248 -10.85 20.92 -0.39
N TYR A 249 -9.62 21.41 -0.52
CA TYR A 249 -8.55 21.08 0.44
C TYR A 249 -8.84 21.70 1.80
N VAL A 250 -8.73 20.90 2.85
CA VAL A 250 -8.87 21.38 4.23
C VAL A 250 -7.71 22.30 4.64
N ARG A 251 -6.51 22.09 4.10
CA ARG A 251 -5.37 22.99 4.31
C ARG A 251 -5.52 24.23 3.45
N SER A 252 -5.25 25.40 4.04
CA SER A 252 -5.09 26.67 3.32
C SER A 252 -3.63 27.04 3.05
N ALA A 253 -2.72 26.61 3.92
CA ALA A 253 -1.28 26.85 3.84
C ALA A 253 -0.55 25.86 2.94
N GLU A 254 0.57 26.28 2.37
CA GLU A 254 1.47 25.41 1.62
C GLU A 254 2.28 24.47 2.54
N PRO A 255 2.63 23.25 2.05
CA PRO A 255 2.11 22.63 0.84
C PRO A 255 0.63 22.25 0.99
N ARG A 256 -0.20 22.59 0.00
CA ARG A 256 -1.65 22.23 0.02
C ARG A 256 -1.87 20.73 0.11
N ASP A 257 -1.06 19.95 -0.61
CA ASP A 257 -1.06 18.49 -0.60
C ASP A 257 -0.60 17.87 0.73
N GLY A 258 -0.10 18.68 1.68
CA GLY A 258 0.53 18.20 2.90
C GLY A 258 1.92 17.61 2.67
N LYS A 259 2.42 16.92 3.69
CA LYS A 259 3.76 16.34 3.71
C LYS A 259 3.71 15.00 4.42
N LEU A 260 4.47 14.02 3.92
CA LEU A 260 4.59 12.70 4.55
C LEU A 260 6.01 12.35 5.00
N ALA A 261 7.02 13.11 4.60
CA ALA A 261 8.41 12.86 4.94
C ALA A 261 8.90 13.85 6.02
N TYR A 262 8.90 13.42 7.28
CA TYR A 262 9.22 14.26 8.44
C TYR A 262 10.53 13.87 9.14
N ASP A 263 11.24 12.86 8.65
CA ASP A 263 12.46 12.39 9.31
C ASP A 263 13.55 13.47 9.23
N VAL A 264 14.15 13.78 10.37
CA VAL A 264 15.28 14.71 10.44
C VAL A 264 16.43 14.05 11.17
N ASP A 265 17.58 13.96 10.51
CA ASP A 265 18.76 13.32 11.07
C ASP A 265 19.18 14.02 12.37
N GLY A 266 19.53 13.23 13.38
CA GLY A 266 19.87 13.71 14.72
C GLY A 266 18.71 14.28 15.55
N LYS A 267 17.43 14.16 15.11
CA LYS A 267 16.26 14.63 15.88
C LYS A 267 15.26 13.50 16.15
N ALA A 268 14.39 13.73 17.14
CA ALA A 268 13.30 12.82 17.46
C ALA A 268 12.15 12.85 16.44
N VAL A 269 12.01 13.95 15.69
CA VAL A 269 10.92 14.11 14.71
C VAL A 269 11.09 13.15 13.53
N GLY A 270 10.03 12.42 13.18
CA GLY A 270 10.03 11.44 12.10
C GLY A 270 9.26 10.15 12.42
N GLY A 271 9.30 9.23 11.47
CA GLY A 271 8.87 7.84 11.63
C GLY A 271 10.00 6.96 12.14
N TRP A 272 9.68 6.10 13.11
CA TRP A 272 10.59 5.21 13.80
C TRP A 272 10.17 3.77 13.61
N PHE A 273 11.15 2.92 13.30
CA PHE A 273 10.98 1.48 13.13
C PHE A 273 11.84 0.75 14.15
N LYS A 274 11.26 -0.23 14.82
CA LYS A 274 11.99 -1.08 15.76
C LYS A 274 13.09 -1.85 15.01
N LYS A 275 14.31 -1.79 15.54
CA LYS A 275 15.43 -2.49 14.94
C LYS A 275 15.15 -4.00 14.86
N GLY A 276 15.38 -4.58 13.68
CA GLY A 276 15.18 -6.02 13.44
C GLY A 276 13.74 -6.42 13.09
N THR A 277 12.85 -5.47 12.80
CA THR A 277 11.43 -5.74 12.46
C THR A 277 11.04 -5.41 11.02
N ASN A 278 11.95 -5.54 10.05
CA ASN A 278 11.69 -5.33 8.62
C ASN A 278 11.03 -3.98 8.24
N GLY A 279 11.12 -2.95 9.07
CA GLY A 279 10.48 -1.66 8.78
C GLY A 279 8.95 -1.75 8.84
N TYR A 280 8.26 -1.11 7.90
CA TYR A 280 6.81 -0.92 7.87
C TYR A 280 6.00 -2.21 7.93
N ILE A 281 6.54 -3.31 7.40
CA ILE A 281 5.88 -4.63 7.46
C ILE A 281 5.88 -5.23 8.88
N GLY A 282 6.74 -4.74 9.77
CA GLY A 282 6.91 -5.26 11.13
C GLY A 282 7.54 -6.66 11.20
N ALA A 283 7.61 -7.20 12.42
CA ALA A 283 8.22 -8.52 12.72
C ALA A 283 7.20 -9.65 12.86
N PHE A 284 6.09 -9.60 12.13
CA PHE A 284 5.02 -10.58 12.33
C PHE A 284 5.30 -11.89 11.59
N TYR A 285 5.06 -13.00 12.30
CA TYR A 285 4.78 -14.27 11.67
C TYR A 285 3.34 -14.25 11.19
N GLU A 286 3.05 -14.87 10.05
CA GLU A 286 1.69 -14.90 9.44
C GLU A 286 0.62 -15.44 10.40
N LYS A 287 1.00 -16.35 11.30
CA LYS A 287 0.16 -16.89 12.39
C LYS A 287 -0.17 -15.91 13.51
N ASP A 288 0.61 -14.84 13.65
CA ASP A 288 0.47 -13.82 14.70
C ASP A 288 -0.17 -12.54 14.13
N PHE A 289 -0.49 -12.49 12.82
CA PHE A 289 -1.17 -11.35 12.20
C PHE A 289 -2.56 -11.15 12.82
N ASN A 290 -2.72 -10.05 13.53
CA ASN A 290 -4.02 -9.48 13.86
C ASN A 290 -4.13 -8.08 13.26
N ASN A 291 -5.34 -7.53 13.16
CA ASN A 291 -5.58 -6.23 12.53
C ASN A 291 -4.83 -5.05 13.17
N MET A 292 -4.20 -5.22 14.33
CA MET A 292 -3.34 -4.22 14.98
C MET A 292 -1.85 -4.52 14.87
N THR A 293 -1.45 -5.75 14.50
CA THR A 293 -0.03 -6.10 14.43
C THR A 293 0.73 -5.21 13.49
N TYR A 294 0.22 -4.81 12.32
CA TYR A 294 0.95 -3.92 11.40
C TYR A 294 1.54 -2.65 12.07
N ALA A 295 0.96 -2.21 13.20
CA ALA A 295 1.45 -1.10 14.02
C ALA A 295 2.63 -1.44 14.96
N ASP A 296 2.82 -2.70 15.37
CA ASP A 296 3.81 -3.00 16.40
C ASP A 296 5.24 -2.80 15.89
N GLY A 297 6.02 -2.07 16.69
CA GLY A 297 7.37 -1.68 16.33
C GLY A 297 7.45 -0.37 15.55
N HIS A 298 6.35 0.38 15.45
CA HIS A 298 6.32 1.70 14.82
C HIS A 298 6.04 2.80 15.85
N LEU A 299 6.62 3.98 15.61
CA LEU A 299 6.31 5.21 16.33
C LEU A 299 6.46 6.38 15.36
N ALA A 300 5.50 7.32 15.36
CA ALA A 300 5.63 8.58 14.65
C ALA A 300 5.64 9.72 15.67
N ILE A 301 6.67 10.56 15.61
CA ILE A 301 6.74 11.82 16.35
C ILE A 301 6.78 12.91 15.30
N ILE A 302 5.62 13.45 14.93
CA ILE A 302 5.49 14.38 13.80
C ILE A 302 4.52 15.51 14.17
N PRO A 303 4.60 16.67 13.50
CA PRO A 303 3.57 17.69 13.59
C PRO A 303 2.21 17.15 13.14
N ASP A 304 1.13 17.81 13.56
CA ASP A 304 -0.19 17.51 13.03
C ASP A 304 -0.22 17.78 11.52
N TYR A 305 -0.86 16.90 10.75
CA TYR A 305 -0.89 16.97 9.29
C TYR A 305 -1.64 18.18 8.72
N LEU A 306 -2.42 18.90 9.54
CA LEU A 306 -3.05 20.18 9.20
C LEU A 306 -2.25 21.38 9.72
N ASP A 307 -1.29 21.16 10.62
CA ASP A 307 -0.44 22.20 11.15
C ASP A 307 0.41 22.82 10.02
N PRO A 308 0.36 24.13 9.82
CA PRO A 308 1.22 24.83 8.86
C PRO A 308 2.58 25.24 9.44
N SER A 309 2.83 25.03 10.75
CA SER A 309 4.02 25.52 11.46
C SER A 309 5.24 24.59 11.45
#